data_AF-A0A7C4CPK3-F1
#
_entry.id   AF-A0A7C4CPK3-F1
#
_cell.length_a   1.000
_cell.length_b   1.000
_cell.length_c   1.000
_cell.angle_alpha   90.00
_cell.angle_beta   90.00
_cell.angle_gamma   90.00
#
_symmetry.space_group_name_H-M   'P 1'
#
loop_
_entity.id
_entity.type
_entity.pdbx_description
1 polymer ?
#
loop_
_entity_poly.entity_id
_entity_poly.type
_entity_poly.pdbx_seq_one_letter_code
_entity_poly.pdbx_strand_id
1 'polypeptide(L)'
;MHIWSYLVVRVVDYFGAPVSGVNVSVLLPSPITIFTDSNGRASFLLLERVVNASGELVLNNYSFVIVFDGFPSSYSVELAGSRIVTCGVASPWWYWYMVYGIVATLVVAVAFLAFMLRRRRVKALKTS
;
A
#
# COMPACT_ATOMS: atom_id res chain seq x y z
N MET A 1 33.17 10.49 9.34
CA MET A 1 32.35 9.26 9.37
C MET A 1 31.23 9.43 8.36
N HIS A 2 31.19 8.59 7.32
CA HIS A 2 30.00 8.50 6.46
C HIS A 2 28.96 7.68 7.21
N ILE A 3 27.77 8.23 7.36
CA ILE A 3 26.67 7.50 7.95
C ILE A 3 25.58 7.38 6.89
N TRP A 4 25.08 6.18 6.70
CA TRP A 4 24.10 5.88 5.66
C TRP A 4 22.70 6.20 6.15
N SER A 5 21.85 6.72 5.26
CA SER A 5 20.43 6.89 5.49
C SER A 5 19.64 6.10 4.46
N TYR A 6 18.44 5.65 4.82
CA TYR A 6 17.61 4.83 3.94
C TYR A 6 16.24 5.46 3.75
N LEU A 7 15.80 5.58 2.51
CA LEU A 7 14.41 5.87 2.19
C LEU A 7 13.74 4.55 1.79
N VAL A 8 12.72 4.16 2.54
CA VAL A 8 11.89 3.00 2.21
C VAL A 8 10.53 3.50 1.74
N VAL A 9 10.24 3.32 0.46
CA VAL A 9 8.93 3.62 -0.10
C VAL A 9 8.06 2.36 0.01
N ARG A 10 6.99 2.44 0.79
CA ARG A 10 5.97 1.39 0.91
C ARG A 10 4.78 1.77 0.03
N VAL A 11 4.51 0.98 -0.99
CA VAL A 11 3.36 1.15 -1.88
C VAL A 11 2.24 0.20 -1.44
N VAL A 12 1.07 0.78 -1.21
CA VAL A 12 -0.16 0.06 -0.86
C VAL A 12 -1.27 0.42 -1.81
N ASP A 13 -2.25 -0.47 -1.94
CA ASP A 13 -3.48 -0.16 -2.65
C ASP A 13 -4.45 0.66 -1.78
N TYR A 14 -5.60 1.04 -2.33
CA TYR A 14 -6.64 1.77 -1.59
C TYR A 14 -7.26 0.99 -0.43
N PHE A 15 -7.04 -0.33 -0.35
CA PHE A 15 -7.47 -1.19 0.76
C PHE A 15 -6.35 -1.44 1.78
N GLY A 16 -5.17 -0.83 1.59
CA GLY A 16 -4.01 -0.96 2.47
C GLY A 16 -3.17 -2.23 2.23
N ALA A 17 -3.48 -3.03 1.21
CA ALA A 17 -2.72 -4.20 0.83
C ALA A 17 -1.41 -3.80 0.12
N PRO A 18 -0.28 -4.49 0.37
CA PRO A 18 0.98 -4.18 -0.28
C PRO A 18 0.92 -4.49 -1.79
N VAL A 19 1.50 -3.61 -2.62
CA VAL A 19 1.55 -3.78 -4.07
C VAL A 19 2.98 -4.02 -4.53
N SER A 20 3.23 -5.21 -5.09
CA SER A 20 4.53 -5.63 -5.62
C SER A 20 4.73 -5.26 -7.09
N GLY A 21 5.97 -5.13 -7.53
CA GLY A 21 6.32 -4.87 -8.94
C GLY A 21 6.03 -3.44 -9.40
N VAL A 22 5.79 -2.52 -8.47
CA VAL A 22 5.58 -1.10 -8.78
C VAL A 22 6.91 -0.43 -9.01
N ASN A 23 7.02 0.38 -10.05
CA ASN A 23 8.24 1.08 -10.38
C ASN A 23 8.39 2.33 -9.50
N VAL A 24 9.48 2.42 -8.74
CA VAL A 24 9.77 3.57 -7.87
C VAL A 24 11.11 4.16 -8.26
N SER A 25 11.11 5.44 -8.62
CA SER A 25 12.29 6.19 -9.05
C SER A 25 12.56 7.36 -8.11
N VAL A 26 13.69 7.35 -7.42
CA VAL A 26 14.17 8.51 -6.65
C VAL A 26 15.00 9.39 -7.58
N LEU A 27 14.72 10.69 -7.65
CA LEU A 27 15.32 11.59 -8.66
C LEU A 27 16.66 12.19 -8.22
N LEU A 28 16.92 12.27 -6.91
CA LEU A 28 18.07 12.96 -6.33
C LEU A 28 18.78 12.08 -5.28
N PRO A 29 20.12 12.12 -5.18
CA PRO A 29 21.08 12.88 -5.99
C PRO A 29 21.38 12.27 -7.37
N SER A 30 20.95 11.03 -7.62
CA SER A 30 20.99 10.37 -8.92
C SER A 30 19.72 9.56 -9.13
N PRO A 31 19.20 9.46 -10.37
CA PRO A 31 18.00 8.69 -10.65
C PRO A 31 18.25 7.20 -10.41
N ILE A 32 17.67 6.66 -9.34
CA ILE A 32 17.72 5.23 -9.02
C ILE A 32 16.30 4.69 -9.08
N THR A 33 16.13 3.60 -9.82
CA THR A 33 14.84 2.98 -10.07
C THR A 33 14.82 1.55 -9.56
N ILE A 34 13.86 1.21 -8.70
CA ILE A 34 13.72 -0.10 -8.06
C ILE A 34 12.24 -0.51 -8.08
N PHE A 35 11.99 -1.80 -8.25
CA PHE A 35 10.65 -2.38 -8.14
C PHE A 35 10.31 -2.74 -6.70
N THR A 36 9.05 -2.57 -6.32
CA THR A 36 8.58 -2.98 -4.98
C THR A 36 8.62 -4.51 -4.82
N ASP A 37 9.04 -4.96 -3.64
CA ASP A 37 9.05 -6.36 -3.24
C ASP A 37 7.63 -6.92 -2.95
N SER A 38 7.53 -8.17 -2.51
CA SER A 38 6.25 -8.81 -2.13
C SER A 38 5.55 -8.14 -0.95
N ASN A 39 6.26 -7.35 -0.15
CA ASN A 39 5.70 -6.55 0.94
C ASN A 39 5.37 -5.12 0.50
N GLY A 40 5.47 -4.83 -0.79
CA GLY A 40 5.22 -3.53 -1.39
C GLY A 40 6.30 -2.50 -1.05
N ARG A 41 7.53 -2.91 -0.72
CA ARG A 41 8.61 -2.01 -0.30
C ARG A 41 9.68 -1.87 -1.37
N ALA A 42 10.13 -0.64 -1.59
CA ALA A 42 11.33 -0.31 -2.34
C ALA A 42 12.28 0.46 -1.42
N SER A 43 13.50 -0.04 -1.23
CA SER A 43 14.48 0.54 -0.30
C SER A 43 15.63 1.19 -1.07
N PHE A 44 15.88 2.47 -0.80
CA PHE A 44 16.92 3.28 -1.42
C PHE A 44 17.97 3.66 -0.39
N LEU A 45 19.24 3.38 -0.72
CA LEU A 45 20.39 3.82 0.06
C LEU A 45 20.71 5.27 -0.34
N LEU A 46 20.62 6.19 0.60
CA LEU A 46 20.96 7.60 0.41
C LEU A 46 22.32 7.88 1.07
N LEU A 47 23.29 8.31 0.26
CA LEU A 47 24.70 8.49 0.66
C LEU A 47 24.93 9.63 1.67
N GLU A 48 23.98 10.55 1.82
CA GLU A 48 24.27 11.88 2.36
C GLU A 48 23.52 12.15 3.68
N ARG A 49 23.94 11.49 4.76
CA ARG A 49 23.57 11.93 6.12
C ARG A 49 24.44 13.14 6.48
N VAL A 50 23.94 14.34 6.20
CA VAL A 50 24.59 15.59 6.62
C VAL A 50 24.24 15.84 8.09
N VAL A 51 25.26 15.87 8.93
CA VAL A 51 25.13 16.25 10.35
C VAL A 51 25.68 17.67 10.47
N ASN A 52 24.92 18.58 11.07
CA ASN A 52 25.39 19.94 11.28
C ASN A 52 26.51 19.98 12.34
N ALA A 53 27.17 21.13 12.49
CA ALA A 53 28.24 21.31 13.47
C ALA A 53 27.79 21.10 14.93
N SER A 54 26.49 21.17 15.22
CA SER A 54 25.89 20.88 16.53
C SER A 54 25.50 19.41 16.73
N GLY A 55 25.72 18.53 15.75
CA GLY A 55 25.41 17.10 15.85
C GLY A 55 23.97 16.72 15.48
N GLU A 56 23.15 17.69 15.04
CA GLU A 56 21.79 17.45 14.58
C GLU A 56 21.75 17.08 13.10
N LEU A 57 20.70 16.37 12.74
CA LEU A 57 20.47 15.90 11.38
C LEU A 57 19.92 17.02 10.51
N VAL A 58 20.57 17.27 9.38
CA VAL A 58 20.10 18.25 8.40
C VAL A 58 18.93 17.66 7.63
N LEU A 59 17.82 18.40 7.57
CA LEU A 59 16.68 18.04 6.73
C LEU A 59 17.03 18.26 5.25
N ASN A 60 16.98 17.18 4.48
CA ASN A 60 17.07 17.23 3.03
C ASN A 60 15.74 16.85 2.38
N ASN A 61 15.38 17.52 1.30
CA ASN A 61 14.15 17.25 0.55
C ASN A 61 14.45 16.31 -0.61
N TYR A 62 13.83 15.15 -0.63
CA TYR A 62 13.98 14.15 -1.69
C TYR A 62 12.67 14.02 -2.46
N SER A 63 12.79 14.02 -3.78
CA SER A 63 11.67 13.74 -4.68
C SER A 63 11.77 12.34 -5.27
N PHE A 64 10.63 11.67 -5.34
CA PHE A 64 10.51 10.36 -5.96
C PHE A 64 9.21 10.24 -6.74
N VAL A 65 9.22 9.38 -7.74
CA VAL A 65 8.10 9.10 -8.64
C VAL A 65 7.76 7.63 -8.52
N ILE A 66 6.47 7.34 -8.36
CA ILE A 66 5.94 5.99 -8.42
C ILE A 66 5.19 5.86 -9.76
N VAL A 67 5.46 4.81 -10.51
CA VAL A 67 4.71 4.49 -11.73
C VAL A 67 4.00 3.15 -11.52
N PHE A 68 2.67 3.21 -11.49
CA PHE A 68 1.81 2.05 -11.36
C PHE A 68 0.85 2.00 -12.56
N ASP A 69 0.85 0.88 -13.28
CA ASP A 69 -0.02 0.66 -14.45
C ASP A 69 0.06 1.79 -15.51
N GLY A 70 1.26 2.37 -15.69
CA GLY A 70 1.51 3.49 -16.61
C GLY A 70 1.15 4.87 -16.07
N PHE A 71 0.59 4.98 -14.86
CA PHE A 71 0.27 6.26 -14.22
C PHE A 71 1.38 6.72 -13.28
N PRO A 72 2.08 7.83 -13.59
CA PRO A 72 3.09 8.40 -12.71
C PRO A 72 2.45 9.22 -11.57
N SER A 73 3.02 9.13 -10.38
CA SER A 73 2.67 9.93 -9.20
C SER A 73 3.95 10.45 -8.53
N SER A 74 4.07 11.76 -8.39
CA SER A 74 5.25 12.41 -7.82
C SER A 74 5.05 12.75 -6.35
N TYR A 75 6.09 12.52 -5.55
CA TYR A 75 6.10 12.75 -4.12
C TYR A 75 7.38 13.47 -3.71
N SER A 76 7.29 14.29 -2.66
CA SER A 76 8.43 14.88 -1.97
C SER A 76 8.39 14.49 -0.50
N VAL A 77 9.57 14.24 0.06
CA VAL A 77 9.71 13.89 1.48
C VAL A 77 10.95 14.54 2.07
N GLU A 78 10.74 15.16 3.21
CA GLU A 78 11.82 15.65 4.07
C GLU A 78 12.39 14.50 4.90
N LEU A 79 13.71 14.32 4.77
CA LEU A 79 14.50 13.28 5.41
C LEU A 79 15.62 13.94 6.21
N ALA A 80 15.57 13.77 7.53
CA ALA A 80 16.72 14.01 8.40
C ALA A 80 17.53 12.71 8.63
N GLY A 81 16.96 11.55 8.31
CA GLY A 81 17.56 10.23 8.50
C GLY A 81 16.73 9.15 7.82
N SER A 82 16.88 7.91 8.26
CA SER A 82 16.12 6.80 7.67
C SER A 82 14.63 6.94 7.92
N ARG A 83 13.81 6.80 6.88
CA ARG A 83 12.35 6.95 6.97
C ARG A 83 11.63 5.97 6.05
N ILE A 84 10.46 5.55 6.49
CA ILE A 84 9.50 4.79 5.69
C ILE A 84 8.38 5.75 5.26
N VAL A 85 8.10 5.82 3.96
CA VAL A 85 7.02 6.62 3.39
C VAL A 85 5.99 5.69 2.79
N THR A 86 4.71 5.83 3.16
CA THR A 86 3.63 5.00 2.61
C THR A 86 2.88 5.79 1.54
N CYS A 87 2.72 5.20 0.35
CA CYS A 87 2.04 5.79 -0.79
C CYS A 87 0.90 4.88 -1.25
N GLY A 88 -0.26 5.46 -1.56
CA GLY A 88 -1.41 4.74 -2.07
C GLY A 88 -1.46 4.75 -3.60
N VAL A 89 -1.71 3.61 -4.21
CA VAL A 89 -1.99 3.47 -5.66
C VAL A 89 -3.36 2.82 -5.87
N ALA A 90 -3.87 2.92 -7.10
CA ALA A 90 -5.10 2.23 -7.47
C ALA A 90 -4.99 0.72 -7.25
N SER A 91 -6.08 0.09 -6.81
CA SER A 91 -6.11 -1.36 -6.67
C SER A 91 -6.02 -2.05 -8.02
N PRO A 92 -5.21 -3.11 -8.16
CA PRO A 92 -5.16 -3.90 -9.38
C PRO A 92 -6.55 -4.42 -9.80
N TRP A 93 -6.80 -4.52 -11.10
CA TRP A 93 -8.10 -4.94 -11.65
C TRP A 93 -8.59 -6.31 -11.14
N TRP A 94 -7.68 -7.24 -10.85
CA TRP A 94 -8.03 -8.56 -10.32
C TRP A 94 -8.65 -8.50 -8.92
N TYR A 95 -8.42 -7.42 -8.17
CA TYR A 95 -8.97 -7.23 -6.83
C TYR A 95 -10.50 -7.12 -6.85
N TRP A 96 -11.09 -6.61 -7.93
CA TRP A 96 -12.54 -6.56 -8.09
C TRP A 96 -13.18 -7.94 -8.05
N TYR A 97 -12.50 -9.00 -8.52
CA TYR A 97 -13.03 -10.37 -8.41
C TYR A 97 -13.15 -10.83 -6.96
N MET A 98 -12.21 -10.45 -6.09
CA MET A 98 -12.35 -10.73 -4.65
C MET A 98 -13.54 -9.99 -4.05
N VAL A 99 -13.73 -8.72 -4.41
CA VAL A 99 -14.88 -7.93 -3.94
C VAL A 99 -16.19 -8.56 -4.40
N TYR A 100 -16.31 -8.92 -5.68
CA TYR A 100 -17.49 -9.61 -6.21
C TYR A 100 -17.71 -10.97 -5.53
N GLY A 101 -16.65 -11.73 -5.26
CA GLY A 101 -16.72 -12.99 -4.53
C GLY A 101 -17.27 -12.81 -3.11
N ILE A 102 -16.76 -11.83 -2.36
CA ILE A 102 -17.25 -11.52 -1.00
C ILE A 102 -18.73 -11.11 -1.06
N VAL A 103 -19.11 -10.21 -1.95
CA VAL A 103 -20.51 -9.78 -2.09
C VAL A 103 -21.41 -10.96 -2.46
N ALA A 104 -21.01 -11.81 -3.41
CA ALA A 104 -21.77 -12.99 -3.80
C ALA A 104 -21.96 -13.96 -2.62
N THR A 105 -20.91 -14.24 -1.85
CA THR A 105 -21.01 -15.12 -0.67
C THR A 105 -21.94 -14.54 0.41
N LEU A 106 -21.91 -13.23 0.65
CA LEU A 106 -22.82 -12.56 1.59
C LEU A 106 -24.28 -12.65 1.11
N VAL A 107 -24.54 -12.43 -0.18
CA VAL A 107 -25.89 -12.54 -0.76
C VAL A 107 -26.44 -13.96 -0.59
N VAL A 108 -25.64 -14.98 -0.91
CA VAL A 108 -26.03 -16.39 -0.74
C VAL A 108 -26.27 -16.72 0.73
N ALA A 109 -25.41 -16.27 1.65
CA ALA A 109 -25.57 -16.48 3.08
C ALA A 109 -26.87 -15.85 3.61
N VAL A 110 -27.18 -14.61 3.21
CA VAL A 110 -28.42 -13.92 3.60
C VAL A 110 -29.65 -14.62 3.04
N ALA A 111 -29.61 -15.04 1.77
CA ALA A 111 -30.70 -15.78 1.14
C ALA A 111 -30.94 -17.13 1.84
N PHE A 112 -29.87 -17.85 2.18
CA PHE A 112 -29.94 -19.11 2.92
C PHE A 112 -30.50 -18.92 4.33
N LEU A 113 -30.07 -17.87 5.04
CA LEU A 113 -30.56 -17.55 6.38
C LEU A 113 -32.06 -17.17 6.34
N ALA A 114 -32.46 -16.36 5.37
CA ALA A 114 -33.87 -16.01 5.13
C ALA A 114 -34.72 -17.25 4.81
N PHE A 115 -34.21 -18.17 3.99
CA PHE A 115 -34.87 -19.44 3.68
C PHE A 115 -35.04 -20.31 4.93
N MET A 116 -33.99 -20.44 5.75
CA MET A 116 -34.02 -21.19 7.01
C MET A 116 -35.01 -20.60 8.01
N LEU A 117 -35.04 -19.26 8.14
CA LEU A 117 -36.00 -18.57 9.00
C LEU A 117 -37.45 -18.76 8.50
N ARG A 118 -37.70 -18.65 7.19
CA ARG A 118 -39.02 -18.94 6.60
C ARG A 118 -39.43 -20.39 6.88
N ARG A 119 -38.54 -21.36 6.69
CA ARG A 119 -38.82 -22.78 6.92
C ARG A 119 -39.16 -23.06 8.39
N ARG A 120 -38.48 -22.40 9.34
CA ARG A 120 -38.79 -22.50 10.78
C ARG A 120 -40.17 -21.92 11.11
N ARG A 121 -40.52 -20.75 10.57
CA ARG A 121 -41.84 -20.12 10.78
C ARG A 121 -42.98 -21.00 10.29
N VAL A 122 -42.85 -21.59 9.09
CA VAL A 122 -43.87 -22.49 8.54
C VAL A 122 -44.07 -23.74 9.40
N LYS A 123 -43.00 -24.30 9.97
CA LYS A 123 -43.11 -25.44 10.88
C LYS A 123 -43.84 -25.09 12.18
N ALA A 124 -43.55 -23.93 12.77
CA ALA A 124 -44.21 -23.45 14.00
C ALA A 124 -45.72 -23.23 13.82
N LEU A 125 -46.14 -22.70 12.66
CA LEU A 125 -47.56 -22.50 12.36
C LEU A 125 -48.35 -23.81 12.16
N LYS A 126 -47.68 -24.92 11.83
CA LYS A 126 -48.33 -26.23 11.66
C LYS A 126 -48.48 -27.03 12.96
N THR A 127 -47.90 -26.55 14.07
CA THR A 127 -47.91 -27.23 15.38
C THR A 127 -48.75 -26.51 16.43
N SER A 128 -49.36 -25.37 16.05
CA SER A 128 -50.41 -24.66 16.78
C SER A 128 -51.77 -24.98 16.21
#